data_AF-A0A2B7Z567-F1
#
_entry.id   AF-A0A2B7Z567-F1
#
_cell.length_a   1.000
_cell.length_b   1.000
_cell.length_c   1.000
_cell.angle_alpha   90.00
_cell.angle_beta   90.00
_cell.angle_gamma   90.00
#
_symmetry.space_group_name_H-M   'P 1'
#
loop_
_entity.id
_entity.type
_entity.pdbx_description
1 polymer ?
#
loop_
_entity_poly.entity_id
_entity_poly.type
_entity_poly.pdbx_seq_one_letter_code
_entity_poly.pdbx_strand_id
1 'polypeptide(L)'
;MVASIISTLFFALVTWSGAASGTDNRKTTDVTWDKYSLSIIGKPLLCCLARITRKCVLSGPTDYNNVGGAVDIDAVFYDGCESSLSIEFAAVYSKNDIGSHITMLGIYMTFGGTNWGHVAALVCASYGYTTMLRETGEARDKMKQTKFIGLFACISTDLFKTEMEGNGTSYTGNNKIFTWVLRNPDTDAGFYAMAPEDTSTRATAKFALNLKTSYGQISIPDVQLDGRQSKIILTDYQFGNSTFLYSSAEVASYANLDVDVLVPCLTEESSPSRTLGSSDLTISSSGKNGLSYLCTQGECIAAVKFSSSPLIYLLDKHTAWNFFAPPTTSNPPVAPNEHISVIGPCLVRNAYVQGDSVEIVGGDQNHAP
;
A
#
# COMPACT_ATOMS: atom_id res chain seq x y z
N MET A 1 -35.83 43.93 -36.09
CA MET A 1 -35.45 45.28 -35.67
C MET A 1 -35.81 45.38 -34.18
N VAL A 2 -34.78 45.39 -33.32
CA VAL A 2 -34.71 45.95 -31.93
C VAL A 2 -35.67 45.34 -30.87
N ALA A 3 -35.19 44.48 -29.95
CA ALA A 3 -34.67 44.74 -28.57
C ALA A 3 -35.79 45.17 -27.58
N SER A 4 -35.83 44.91 -26.26
CA SER A 4 -34.95 44.31 -25.24
C SER A 4 -35.67 44.47 -23.87
N ILE A 5 -35.64 43.44 -23.00
CA ILE A 5 -35.38 43.40 -21.52
C ILE A 5 -36.20 44.39 -20.62
N ILE A 6 -36.81 44.09 -19.45
CA ILE A 6 -36.32 43.60 -18.14
C ILE A 6 -37.55 43.39 -17.23
N SER A 7 -37.62 42.26 -16.51
CA SER A 7 -38.27 42.21 -15.18
C SER A 7 -37.52 41.22 -14.30
N THR A 8 -36.80 41.78 -13.34
CA THR A 8 -35.91 41.12 -12.37
C THR A 8 -36.73 40.48 -11.25
N LEU A 9 -36.57 39.18 -11.03
CA LEU A 9 -37.06 38.47 -9.84
C LEU A 9 -35.85 37.98 -9.04
N PHE A 10 -35.77 38.41 -7.79
CA PHE A 10 -34.71 38.14 -6.83
C PHE A 10 -34.61 36.64 -6.53
N PHE A 11 -33.47 36.02 -6.88
CA PHE A 11 -33.00 34.79 -6.27
C PHE A 11 -32.00 35.15 -5.16
N ALA A 12 -32.33 34.82 -3.92
CA ALA A 12 -31.38 34.86 -2.82
C ALA A 12 -30.41 33.68 -2.95
N LEU A 13 -29.26 33.92 -3.56
CA LEU A 13 -28.09 33.07 -3.47
C LEU A 13 -27.27 33.52 -2.27
N VAL A 14 -27.26 32.72 -1.21
CA VAL A 14 -26.28 32.85 -0.12
C VAL A 14 -24.94 32.42 -0.71
N THR A 15 -24.19 33.37 -1.24
CA THR A 15 -22.78 33.17 -1.55
C THR A 15 -21.97 33.40 -0.27
N TRP A 16 -21.32 32.34 0.19
CA TRP A 16 -20.33 32.41 1.25
C TRP A 16 -19.06 33.05 0.66
N SER A 17 -18.98 34.38 0.68
CA SER A 17 -17.77 35.11 0.36
C SER A 17 -16.83 35.09 1.57
N GLY A 18 -16.03 34.04 1.67
CA GLY A 18 -14.84 34.05 2.52
C GLY A 18 -13.80 35.02 1.95
N ALA A 19 -13.98 36.32 2.21
CA ALA A 19 -12.95 37.31 1.93
C ALA A 19 -11.83 37.18 2.99
N ALA A 20 -10.77 36.46 2.66
CA ALA A 20 -9.51 36.56 3.39
C ALA A 20 -8.86 37.90 3.05
N SER A 21 -8.92 38.85 3.98
CA SER A 21 -8.13 40.08 3.92
C SER A 21 -6.73 39.77 4.43
N GLY A 22 -5.77 39.64 3.50
CA GLY A 22 -4.35 39.61 3.81
C GLY A 22 -3.74 40.98 3.56
N THR A 23 -3.20 41.61 4.59
CA THR A 23 -2.31 42.77 4.43
C THR A 23 -0.91 42.27 4.06
N ASP A 24 -0.54 42.38 2.78
CA ASP A 24 0.84 42.21 2.33
C ASP A 24 1.66 43.45 2.78
N ASN A 25 2.62 43.24 3.66
CA ASN A 25 3.52 44.29 4.13
C ASN A 25 4.68 44.56 3.14
N ARG A 26 4.66 43.95 1.94
CA ARG A 26 5.70 44.02 0.89
C ARG A 26 7.10 43.61 1.37
N LYS A 27 7.21 42.82 2.45
CA LYS A 27 8.48 42.29 2.97
C LYS A 27 8.77 40.86 2.51
N THR A 28 8.08 40.37 1.49
CA THR A 28 8.31 39.03 0.90
C THR A 28 9.72 38.85 0.35
N THR A 29 10.47 39.92 0.09
CA THR A 29 11.91 39.88 -0.26
C THR A 29 12.83 39.55 0.91
N ASP A 30 12.33 39.63 2.15
CA ASP A 30 13.10 39.31 3.36
C ASP A 30 13.04 37.81 3.70
N VAL A 31 12.21 37.04 2.99
CA VAL A 31 12.02 35.60 3.20
C VAL A 31 12.69 34.84 2.06
N THR A 32 13.78 34.15 2.37
CA THR A 32 14.51 33.32 1.41
C THR A 32 14.36 31.85 1.76
N TRP A 33 13.95 31.08 0.75
CA TRP A 33 13.91 29.62 0.78
C TRP A 33 15.17 29.08 0.10
N ASP A 34 15.90 28.20 0.78
CA ASP A 34 16.86 27.32 0.12
C ASP A 34 16.38 25.87 0.19
N LYS A 35 17.17 24.93 -0.35
CA LYS A 35 16.84 23.50 -0.37
C LYS A 35 16.63 22.90 1.04
N TYR A 36 17.07 23.57 2.10
CA TYR A 36 17.20 23.01 3.45
C TYR A 36 16.59 23.89 4.56
N SER A 37 16.21 25.14 4.31
CA SER A 37 15.78 26.06 5.37
C SER A 37 14.95 27.25 4.88
N LEU A 38 14.14 27.77 5.80
CA LEU A 38 13.49 29.07 5.73
C LEU A 38 14.32 30.09 6.50
N SER A 39 14.71 31.18 5.85
CA SER A 39 15.45 32.29 6.47
C SER A 39 14.66 33.59 6.35
N ILE A 40 14.67 34.39 7.42
CA ILE A 40 14.03 35.72 7.47
C ILE A 40 15.12 36.76 7.78
N ILE A 41 15.34 37.71 6.87
CA ILE A 41 16.37 38.75 6.95
C ILE A 41 17.77 38.11 7.17
N GLY A 42 18.08 37.07 6.41
CA GLY A 42 19.36 36.36 6.50
C GLY A 42 19.62 35.62 7.82
N LYS A 43 18.62 35.53 8.72
CA LYS A 43 18.71 34.72 9.93
C LYS A 43 17.93 33.43 9.76
N PRO A 44 18.57 32.26 9.93
CA PRO A 44 17.86 30.99 9.96
C PRO A 44 16.93 30.94 11.18
N LEU A 45 15.69 30.50 10.98
CA LEU A 45 14.80 30.17 12.09
C LEU A 45 15.41 28.94 12.80
N LEU A 46 15.90 29.17 14.03
CA LEU A 46 16.61 28.21 14.87
C LEU A 46 15.91 26.83 14.92
N CYS A 47 16.57 25.77 14.45
CA CYS A 47 16.40 24.45 15.04
C CYS A 47 17.07 24.48 16.43
N CYS A 48 16.38 23.99 17.45
CA CYS A 48 16.94 23.86 18.80
C CYS A 48 18.27 23.09 18.74
N LEU A 49 19.35 23.71 19.23
CA LEU A 49 20.59 23.03 19.54
C LEU A 49 20.33 22.06 20.71
N ALA A 50 20.09 20.79 20.41
CA ALA A 50 20.14 19.70 21.38
C ALA A 50 21.33 18.77 21.06
N ARG A 51 22.00 18.33 22.12
CA ARG A 51 23.22 17.51 22.14
C ARG A 51 23.04 16.21 21.34
N ILE A 52 24.02 15.89 20.50
CA ILE A 52 24.08 14.66 19.67
C ILE A 52 24.04 13.41 20.57
N THR A 53 22.88 12.74 20.65
CA THR A 53 22.76 11.31 20.94
C THR A 53 21.65 10.72 20.08
N ARG A 54 22.01 10.04 18.99
CA ARG A 54 21.11 9.39 18.02
C ARG A 54 19.94 8.65 18.69
N LYS A 55 18.75 9.24 18.77
CA LYS A 55 17.53 8.50 19.18
C LYS A 55 16.37 8.83 18.26
N CYS A 56 16.26 8.10 17.15
CA CYS A 56 14.97 7.88 16.52
C CYS A 56 14.08 7.11 17.49
N VAL A 57 13.01 7.74 17.96
CA VAL A 57 12.02 7.09 18.81
C VAL A 57 10.83 6.75 17.90
N LEU A 58 10.65 5.45 17.63
CA LEU A 58 9.38 4.98 17.10
C LEU A 58 8.30 5.45 18.08
N SER A 59 7.22 6.08 17.59
CA SER A 59 6.05 6.24 18.45
C SER A 59 5.68 4.87 18.96
N GLY A 60 5.52 4.73 20.28
CA GLY A 60 4.94 3.52 20.82
C GLY A 60 3.56 3.29 20.18
N PRO A 61 3.12 2.03 20.00
CA PRO A 61 1.73 1.77 19.69
C PRO A 61 0.87 2.47 20.77
N THR A 62 0.00 3.36 20.33
CA THR A 62 -1.13 3.78 21.17
C THR A 62 -2.25 2.78 20.94
N ASP A 63 -3.18 2.64 21.88
CA ASP A 63 -4.18 1.56 21.96
C ASP A 63 -5.00 1.29 20.65
N TYR A 64 -4.88 2.16 19.64
CA TYR A 64 -5.59 2.06 18.35
C TYR A 64 -4.74 2.32 17.10
N ASN A 65 -3.42 2.60 17.20
CA ASN A 65 -2.60 3.00 16.05
C ASN A 65 -1.34 2.15 15.88
N ASN A 66 -1.10 1.69 14.64
CA ASN A 66 0.18 1.17 14.21
C ASN A 66 1.15 2.32 13.85
N VAL A 67 2.43 2.06 14.01
CA VAL A 67 3.54 2.98 13.78
C VAL A 67 3.75 3.21 12.29
N GLY A 68 3.34 4.38 11.82
CA GLY A 68 3.57 4.87 10.46
C GLY A 68 4.93 5.52 10.25
N GLY A 69 5.68 5.84 11.32
CA GLY A 69 6.98 6.48 11.24
C GLY A 69 7.57 6.82 12.62
N ALA A 70 8.56 7.71 12.66
CA ALA A 70 9.28 8.07 13.88
C ALA A 70 9.29 9.59 14.13
N VAL A 71 9.27 9.97 15.41
CA VAL A 71 9.52 11.36 15.82
C VAL A 71 11.02 11.63 15.77
N ASP A 72 11.41 12.76 15.19
CA ASP A 72 12.74 13.33 15.38
C ASP A 72 12.68 14.38 16.49
N ILE A 73 13.15 14.01 17.68
CA ILE A 73 13.19 14.88 18.85
C ILE A 73 14.46 15.74 18.86
N ASP A 74 15.52 15.27 18.18
CA ASP A 74 16.85 15.86 18.26
C ASP A 74 17.16 16.83 17.09
N ALA A 75 16.19 17.03 16.18
CA ALA A 75 16.30 17.93 15.02
C ALA A 75 17.43 17.55 14.05
N VAL A 76 17.84 16.28 14.00
CA VAL A 76 18.96 15.80 13.18
C VAL A 76 18.53 15.55 11.72
N PHE A 77 17.32 15.98 11.34
CA PHE A 77 16.65 15.65 10.09
C PHE A 77 16.23 14.16 10.06
N TYR A 78 15.03 13.91 9.51
CA TYR A 78 14.40 12.59 9.45
C TYR A 78 15.19 11.51 8.69
N ASP A 79 16.29 11.87 8.04
CA ASP A 79 17.21 10.95 7.37
C ASP A 79 17.91 10.01 8.39
N GLY A 80 17.89 10.31 9.68
CA GLY A 80 18.38 9.41 10.73
C GLY A 80 17.52 8.15 10.99
N CYS A 81 16.27 8.10 10.51
CA CYS A 81 15.30 7.04 10.81
C CYS A 81 14.97 6.15 9.59
N GLU A 82 15.99 5.83 8.78
CA GLU A 82 15.86 5.12 7.49
C GLU A 82 15.12 3.78 7.59
N SER A 83 15.26 3.04 8.70
CA SER A 83 14.58 1.75 8.88
C SER A 83 13.06 1.89 8.85
N SER A 84 12.51 2.96 9.44
CA SER A 84 11.08 3.28 9.42
C SER A 84 10.58 3.74 8.05
N LEU A 85 11.49 4.22 7.19
CA LEU A 85 11.19 4.59 5.81
C LEU A 85 11.15 3.37 4.87
N SER A 86 11.68 2.23 5.32
CA SER A 86 11.79 1.04 4.48
C SER A 86 10.42 0.46 4.10
N ILE A 87 10.36 -0.06 2.88
CA ILE A 87 9.19 -0.80 2.39
C ILE A 87 8.98 -2.10 3.16
N GLU A 88 10.08 -2.74 3.57
CA GLU A 88 10.10 -3.96 4.39
C GLU A 88 9.37 -3.74 5.72
N PHE A 89 9.61 -2.61 6.39
CA PHE A 89 8.91 -2.25 7.62
C PHE A 89 7.40 -2.18 7.39
N ALA A 90 6.95 -1.44 6.37
CA ALA A 90 5.52 -1.36 6.05
C ALA A 90 4.91 -2.73 5.70
N ALA A 91 5.66 -3.58 5.01
CA ALA A 91 5.20 -4.93 4.65
C ALA A 91 5.08 -5.85 5.86
N VAL A 92 6.14 -6.01 6.66
CA VAL A 92 6.18 -6.97 7.77
C VAL A 92 5.17 -6.61 8.85
N TYR A 93 5.14 -5.35 9.30
CA TYR A 93 4.30 -4.97 10.42
C TYR A 93 2.82 -4.87 10.03
N SER A 94 2.48 -4.35 8.86
CA SER A 94 1.06 -4.28 8.44
C SER A 94 0.47 -5.66 8.18
N LYS A 95 1.25 -6.61 7.63
CA LYS A 95 0.78 -8.00 7.43
C LYS A 95 0.74 -8.78 8.74
N ASN A 96 1.63 -8.49 9.68
CA ASN A 96 1.57 -9.01 11.05
C ASN A 96 0.26 -8.58 11.75
N ASP A 97 -0.15 -7.32 11.57
CA ASP A 97 -1.43 -6.85 12.12
C ASP A 97 -2.62 -7.59 11.50
N ILE A 98 -2.62 -7.77 10.17
CA ILE A 98 -3.62 -8.59 9.49
C ILE A 98 -3.63 -10.00 10.07
N GLY A 99 -2.47 -10.65 10.19
CA GLY A 99 -2.34 -11.99 10.78
C GLY A 99 -2.79 -12.07 12.24
N SER A 100 -2.64 -10.98 12.98
CA SER A 100 -3.12 -10.83 14.37
C SER A 100 -4.62 -10.51 14.45
N HIS A 101 -5.33 -10.59 13.33
CA HIS A 101 -6.78 -10.38 13.22
C HIS A 101 -7.23 -8.96 13.60
N ILE A 102 -6.48 -7.94 13.19
CA ILE A 102 -6.95 -6.56 13.31
C ILE A 102 -8.10 -6.31 12.33
N THR A 103 -9.19 -5.70 12.80
CA THR A 103 -10.35 -5.32 11.97
C THR A 103 -10.48 -3.81 11.79
N MET A 104 -9.65 -3.03 12.49
CA MET A 104 -9.57 -1.58 12.37
C MET A 104 -8.12 -1.13 12.57
N LEU A 105 -7.52 -0.54 11.53
CA LEU A 105 -6.11 -0.15 11.53
C LEU A 105 -5.97 1.35 11.21
N GLY A 106 -5.50 2.12 12.18
CA GLY A 106 -5.00 3.48 11.97
C GLY A 106 -3.47 3.47 11.86
N ILE A 107 -2.90 4.17 10.88
CA ILE A 107 -1.45 4.27 10.72
C ILE A 107 -0.98 5.67 11.10
N TYR A 108 -0.30 5.78 12.24
CA TYR A 108 0.15 7.04 12.82
C TYR A 108 1.66 7.25 12.58
N MET A 109 2.12 8.16 11.73
CA MET A 109 1.36 9.06 10.86
C MET A 109 1.42 8.57 9.41
N THR A 110 0.33 8.77 8.67
CA THR A 110 0.34 8.62 7.20
C THR A 110 0.87 9.89 6.52
N PHE A 111 0.48 11.05 7.05
CA PHE A 111 0.98 12.39 6.71
C PHE A 111 1.09 13.19 8.00
N GLY A 112 2.28 13.65 8.35
CA GLY A 112 2.46 14.45 9.56
C GLY A 112 2.21 15.95 9.34
N GLY A 113 2.80 16.54 8.30
CA GLY A 113 2.64 17.98 7.99
C GLY A 113 3.66 18.86 8.71
N THR A 114 3.22 20.05 9.13
CA THR A 114 4.08 21.12 9.69
C THR A 114 3.51 21.67 10.98
N ASN A 115 4.34 21.83 12.01
CA ASN A 115 4.02 22.56 13.24
C ASN A 115 4.17 24.08 13.03
N TRP A 116 3.35 24.66 12.16
CA TRP A 116 3.37 26.09 11.87
C TRP A 116 2.81 26.92 13.05
N GLY A 117 3.15 28.20 13.12
CA GLY A 117 2.53 29.13 14.09
C GLY A 117 2.77 28.81 15.56
N HIS A 118 3.89 28.16 15.91
CA HIS A 118 4.22 27.77 17.28
C HIS A 118 3.19 26.83 17.95
N VAL A 119 2.48 26.01 17.16
CA VAL A 119 1.49 25.05 17.69
C VAL A 119 2.13 23.89 18.47
N ALA A 120 3.42 23.61 18.26
CA ALA A 120 4.14 22.55 18.96
C ALA A 120 4.97 23.08 20.15
N ALA A 121 4.99 22.31 21.24
CA ALA A 121 5.71 22.64 22.46
C ALA A 121 7.12 22.01 22.57
N LEU A 122 7.34 20.84 21.97
CA LEU A 122 8.53 20.00 22.23
C LEU A 122 9.24 19.46 20.98
N VAL A 123 8.77 19.82 19.78
CA VAL A 123 9.30 19.33 18.50
C VAL A 123 9.55 20.49 17.54
N CYS A 124 10.35 20.25 16.50
CA CYS A 124 10.69 21.24 15.49
C CYS A 124 9.49 21.62 14.61
N ALA A 125 9.69 22.66 13.79
CA ALA A 125 8.67 23.13 12.85
C ALA A 125 8.24 22.04 11.86
N SER A 126 9.17 21.23 11.36
CA SER A 126 8.84 20.07 10.53
C SER A 126 8.18 18.99 11.36
N TYR A 127 7.09 18.42 10.83
CA TYR A 127 6.43 17.24 11.38
C TYR A 127 6.37 16.10 10.34
N GLY A 128 7.38 15.98 9.48
CA GLY A 128 7.42 15.00 8.38
C GLY A 128 7.49 13.52 8.80
N TYR A 129 7.88 13.23 10.04
CA TYR A 129 7.67 11.97 10.79
C TYR A 129 8.05 10.66 10.08
N THR A 130 8.97 10.69 9.10
CA THR A 130 9.27 9.55 8.20
C THR A 130 8.04 8.81 7.66
N THR A 131 6.96 9.56 7.38
CA THR A 131 5.65 9.01 7.03
C THR A 131 5.57 8.57 5.58
N MET A 132 4.44 7.96 5.22
CA MET A 132 4.17 7.51 3.85
C MET A 132 4.15 8.67 2.85
N LEU A 133 3.62 9.81 3.27
CA LEU A 133 3.68 11.06 2.53
C LEU A 133 4.78 11.95 3.11
N ARG A 134 5.53 12.66 2.27
CA ARG A 134 6.42 13.74 2.71
C ARG A 134 5.58 14.92 3.21
N GLU A 135 6.19 15.78 4.01
CA GLU A 135 5.58 17.06 4.42
C GLU A 135 5.18 17.93 3.21
N THR A 136 5.93 17.82 2.12
CA THR A 136 5.68 18.41 0.80
C THR A 136 4.59 17.71 -0.01
N GLY A 137 4.05 16.59 0.48
CA GLY A 137 2.92 15.87 -0.11
C GLY A 137 3.29 14.77 -1.12
N GLU A 138 4.57 14.55 -1.43
CA GLU A 138 4.94 13.44 -2.31
C GLU A 138 4.87 12.08 -1.61
N ALA A 139 4.38 11.08 -2.34
CA ALA A 139 4.35 9.69 -1.90
C ALA A 139 5.76 9.10 -1.83
N ARG A 140 6.08 8.41 -0.74
CA ARG A 140 7.29 7.59 -0.60
C ARG A 140 7.02 6.15 -1.02
N ASP A 141 8.07 5.37 -1.27
CA ASP A 141 7.90 3.97 -1.68
C ASP A 141 7.18 3.10 -0.64
N LYS A 142 7.32 3.38 0.65
CA LYS A 142 6.53 2.71 1.70
C LYS A 142 5.01 2.92 1.53
N MET A 143 4.57 4.02 0.90
CA MET A 143 3.18 4.24 0.54
C MET A 143 2.73 3.26 -0.55
N LYS A 144 3.60 2.92 -1.52
CA LYS A 144 3.28 1.96 -2.58
C LYS A 144 2.99 0.57 -2.01
N GLN A 145 3.80 0.14 -1.04
CA GLN A 145 3.58 -1.13 -0.35
C GLN A 145 2.34 -1.12 0.56
N THR A 146 2.11 -0.01 1.27
CA THR A 146 0.91 0.12 2.11
C THR A 146 -0.36 0.14 1.25
N LYS A 147 -0.33 0.83 0.10
CA LYS A 147 -1.40 0.81 -0.91
C LYS A 147 -1.66 -0.62 -1.37
N PHE A 148 -0.63 -1.38 -1.71
CA PHE A 148 -0.78 -2.78 -2.11
C PHE A 148 -1.53 -3.61 -1.06
N ILE A 149 -1.16 -3.49 0.22
CA ILE A 149 -1.81 -4.19 1.34
C ILE A 149 -3.25 -3.68 1.55
N GLY A 150 -3.47 -2.36 1.44
CA GLY A 150 -4.79 -1.76 1.57
C GLY A 150 -5.75 -2.20 0.46
N LEU A 151 -5.29 -2.25 -0.79
CA LEU A 151 -6.08 -2.75 -1.92
C LEU A 151 -6.51 -4.20 -1.68
N PHE A 152 -5.58 -5.07 -1.27
CA PHE A 152 -5.87 -6.45 -0.87
C PHE A 152 -6.93 -6.53 0.24
N ALA A 153 -6.78 -5.73 1.30
CA ALA A 153 -7.71 -5.75 2.43
C ALA A 153 -9.12 -5.26 2.07
N CYS A 154 -9.26 -4.27 1.17
CA CYS A 154 -10.55 -3.75 0.75
C CYS A 154 -11.41 -4.77 -0.01
N ILE A 155 -10.77 -5.57 -0.87
CA ILE A 155 -11.44 -6.53 -1.75
C ILE A 155 -11.60 -7.92 -1.11
N SER A 156 -10.75 -8.26 -0.13
CA SER A 156 -10.79 -9.55 0.57
C SER A 156 -11.86 -9.58 1.66
N THR A 157 -13.15 -9.56 1.28
CA THR A 157 -14.28 -9.51 2.23
C THR A 157 -14.30 -10.66 3.23
N ASP A 158 -13.76 -11.83 2.86
CA ASP A 158 -13.61 -12.97 3.76
C ASP A 158 -12.74 -12.66 4.98
N LEU A 159 -11.82 -11.70 4.87
CA LEU A 159 -10.94 -11.26 5.96
C LEU A 159 -11.72 -10.60 7.11
N PHE A 160 -12.89 -10.02 6.84
CA PHE A 160 -13.70 -9.30 7.83
C PHE A 160 -14.41 -10.23 8.82
N LYS A 161 -14.53 -11.51 8.50
CA LYS A 161 -15.10 -12.52 9.37
C LYS A 161 -14.17 -13.71 9.45
N THR A 162 -13.04 -13.54 10.15
CA THR A 162 -12.12 -14.65 10.39
C THR A 162 -12.06 -15.01 11.87
N GLU A 163 -11.63 -16.23 12.14
CA GLU A 163 -11.22 -16.71 13.45
C GLU A 163 -9.76 -17.18 13.36
N MET A 164 -9.02 -17.03 14.46
CA MET A 164 -7.65 -17.52 14.53
C MET A 164 -7.65 -19.03 14.73
N GLU A 165 -7.33 -19.77 13.68
CA GLU A 165 -7.16 -21.23 13.74
C GLU A 165 -5.92 -21.61 14.56
N GLY A 166 -4.88 -20.78 14.49
CA GLY A 166 -3.71 -20.86 15.35
C GLY A 166 -2.58 -19.96 14.88
N ASN A 167 -1.49 -19.97 15.64
CA ASN A 167 -0.26 -19.28 15.29
C ASN A 167 0.97 -20.02 15.84
N GLY A 168 2.13 -19.76 15.26
CA GLY A 168 3.40 -20.34 15.71
C GLY A 168 4.29 -20.79 14.57
N THR A 169 5.34 -21.55 14.91
CA THR A 169 6.38 -21.95 13.96
C THR A 169 6.22 -23.40 13.46
N SER A 170 5.19 -24.11 13.90
CA SER A 170 4.93 -25.51 13.52
C SER A 170 4.35 -25.69 12.11
N TYR A 171 3.88 -24.62 11.47
CA TYR A 171 3.18 -24.69 10.17
C TYR A 171 4.10 -24.97 8.97
N THR A 172 5.40 -24.69 9.09
CA THR A 172 6.37 -24.74 7.97
C THR A 172 7.46 -25.79 8.15
N GLY A 173 7.49 -26.49 9.30
CA GLY A 173 8.63 -27.33 9.68
C GLY A 173 9.95 -26.56 9.89
N ASN A 174 9.94 -25.23 9.73
CA ASN A 174 11.09 -24.36 9.94
C ASN A 174 10.79 -23.40 11.09
N ASN A 175 11.44 -23.64 12.23
CA ASN A 175 11.22 -22.86 13.46
C ASN A 175 11.64 -21.38 13.37
N LYS A 176 12.19 -20.94 12.24
CA LYS A 176 12.56 -19.55 11.96
C LYS A 176 11.44 -18.77 11.27
N ILE A 177 10.30 -19.40 10.99
CA ILE A 177 9.16 -18.76 10.34
C ILE A 177 7.98 -18.82 11.30
N PHE A 178 7.46 -17.65 11.66
CA PHE A 178 6.22 -17.54 12.40
C PHE A 178 5.07 -17.37 11.42
N THR A 179 3.98 -18.10 11.64
CA THR A 179 2.79 -18.04 10.80
C THR A 179 1.56 -17.84 11.68
N TRP A 180 0.72 -16.87 11.32
CA TRP A 180 -0.67 -16.76 11.76
C TRP A 180 -1.57 -17.41 10.73
N VAL A 181 -2.56 -18.18 11.19
CA VAL A 181 -3.57 -18.80 10.33
C VAL A 181 -4.94 -18.29 10.74
N LEU A 182 -5.54 -17.51 9.85
CA LEU A 182 -6.91 -17.03 9.96
C LEU A 182 -7.80 -17.82 9.02
N ARG A 183 -9.02 -18.11 9.47
CA ARG A 183 -10.02 -18.87 8.71
C ARG A 183 -11.37 -18.18 8.78
N ASN A 184 -12.04 -18.01 7.64
CA ASN A 184 -13.43 -17.60 7.65
C ASN A 184 -14.33 -18.83 7.91
N PRO A 185 -15.14 -18.85 8.99
CA PRO A 185 -15.95 -20.02 9.34
C PRO A 185 -17.14 -20.26 8.40
N ASP A 186 -17.53 -19.26 7.58
CA ASP A 186 -18.64 -19.39 6.64
C ASP A 186 -18.17 -19.93 5.28
N THR A 187 -17.00 -19.47 4.81
CA THR A 187 -16.48 -19.75 3.46
C THR A 187 -15.29 -20.72 3.44
N ASP A 188 -14.70 -21.03 4.60
CA ASP A 188 -13.45 -21.79 4.79
C ASP A 188 -12.20 -21.13 4.15
N ALA A 189 -12.35 -19.90 3.64
CA ALA A 189 -11.24 -19.09 3.12
C ALA A 189 -10.16 -18.91 4.19
N GLY A 190 -8.90 -19.17 3.83
CA GLY A 190 -7.76 -19.16 4.73
C GLY A 190 -6.70 -18.14 4.37
N PHE A 191 -6.13 -17.51 5.40
CA PHE A 191 -5.08 -16.52 5.29
C PHE A 191 -3.90 -16.91 6.17
N TYR A 192 -2.79 -17.26 5.56
CA TYR A 192 -1.54 -17.65 6.21
C TYR A 192 -0.58 -16.47 6.13
N ALA A 193 -0.67 -15.56 7.10
CA ALA A 193 0.27 -14.46 7.23
C ALA A 193 1.57 -14.99 7.86
N MET A 194 2.70 -14.82 7.20
CA MET A 194 3.99 -15.32 7.69
C MET A 194 5.10 -14.30 7.59
N ALA A 195 6.03 -14.38 8.52
CA ALA A 195 7.23 -13.57 8.61
C ALA A 195 8.36 -14.39 9.26
N PRO A 196 9.64 -14.00 9.12
CA PRO A 196 10.69 -14.56 9.96
C PRO A 196 10.38 -14.32 11.44
N GLU A 197 10.60 -15.33 12.28
CA GLU A 197 10.47 -15.25 13.75
C GLU A 197 11.30 -14.09 14.32
N ASP A 198 12.53 -13.96 13.84
CA ASP A 198 13.36 -12.78 14.06
C ASP A 198 13.17 -11.79 12.91
N THR A 199 12.26 -10.83 13.10
CA THR A 199 11.93 -9.80 12.11
C THR A 199 13.12 -8.89 11.74
N SER A 200 14.23 -8.92 12.49
CA SER A 200 15.44 -8.16 12.18
C SER A 200 16.30 -8.84 11.11
N THR A 201 16.10 -10.14 10.88
CA THR A 201 16.95 -10.98 10.03
C THR A 201 17.01 -10.52 8.58
N ARG A 202 18.18 -10.75 7.97
CA ARG A 202 18.43 -10.55 6.53
C ARG A 202 18.53 -11.86 5.76
N ALA A 203 18.44 -13.00 6.45
CA ALA A 203 18.60 -14.30 5.83
C ALA A 203 17.34 -14.71 5.07
N THR A 204 17.54 -15.29 3.88
CA THR A 204 16.48 -15.99 3.14
C THR A 204 16.24 -17.38 3.75
N ALA A 205 14.98 -17.78 3.82
CA ALA A 205 14.54 -19.10 4.24
C ALA A 205 13.71 -19.76 3.13
N LYS A 206 13.97 -21.04 2.89
CA LYS A 206 13.16 -21.93 2.04
C LYS A 206 12.57 -23.02 2.91
N PHE A 207 11.29 -23.33 2.72
CA PHE A 207 10.56 -24.28 3.54
C PHE A 207 9.35 -24.84 2.81
N ALA A 208 8.90 -26.01 3.26
CA ALA A 208 7.61 -26.55 2.87
C ALA A 208 6.50 -25.91 3.72
N LEU A 209 5.36 -25.60 3.12
CA LEU A 209 4.20 -25.05 3.81
C LEU A 209 3.04 -26.03 3.74
N ASN A 210 2.51 -26.40 4.90
CA ASN A 210 1.33 -27.23 5.00
C ASN A 210 0.09 -26.34 5.05
N LEU A 211 -0.79 -26.51 4.06
CA LEU A 211 -2.03 -25.77 3.91
C LEU A 211 -3.22 -26.71 4.11
N LYS A 212 -4.19 -26.26 4.90
CA LYS A 212 -5.55 -26.79 4.90
C LYS A 212 -6.35 -26.11 3.80
N THR A 213 -7.01 -26.92 2.96
CA THR A 213 -7.91 -26.46 1.90
C THR A 213 -9.21 -27.25 1.89
N SER A 214 -10.21 -26.81 1.12
CA SER A 214 -11.45 -27.57 0.88
C SER A 214 -11.25 -28.97 0.28
N TYR A 215 -10.11 -29.22 -0.37
CA TYR A 215 -9.74 -30.54 -0.91
C TYR A 215 -8.88 -31.38 0.05
N GLY A 216 -8.74 -30.93 1.31
CA GLY A 216 -7.91 -31.55 2.32
C GLY A 216 -6.57 -30.83 2.51
N GLN A 217 -5.66 -31.50 3.22
CA GLN A 217 -4.32 -30.94 3.46
C GLN A 217 -3.44 -31.11 2.23
N ILE A 218 -2.79 -30.02 1.82
CA ILE A 218 -1.79 -29.99 0.76
C ILE A 218 -0.47 -29.45 1.31
N SER A 219 0.65 -29.91 0.77
CA SER A 219 1.98 -29.40 1.12
C SER A 219 2.61 -28.76 -0.10
N ILE A 220 3.03 -27.49 0.03
CA ILE A 220 3.78 -26.77 -1.00
C ILE A 220 5.27 -26.87 -0.62
N PRO A 221 6.13 -27.51 -1.43
CA PRO A 221 7.49 -27.87 -1.00
C PRO A 221 8.49 -26.71 -0.97
N ASP A 222 8.31 -25.69 -1.82
CA ASP A 222 9.35 -24.71 -2.13
C ASP A 222 8.91 -23.26 -1.90
N VAL A 223 8.36 -22.96 -0.71
CA VAL A 223 8.06 -21.56 -0.36
C VAL A 223 9.33 -20.84 0.08
N GLN A 224 9.59 -19.67 -0.51
CA GLN A 224 10.68 -18.79 -0.11
C GLN A 224 10.18 -17.54 0.64
N LEU A 225 10.90 -17.17 1.70
CA LEU A 225 10.77 -15.89 2.38
C LEU A 225 12.14 -15.24 2.57
N ASP A 226 12.34 -14.06 2.01
CA ASP A 226 13.56 -13.28 2.17
C ASP A 226 13.63 -12.57 3.53
N GLY A 227 14.82 -12.11 3.88
CA GLY A 227 15.03 -11.33 5.10
C GLY A 227 14.16 -10.07 5.12
N ARG A 228 13.41 -9.86 6.21
CA ARG A 228 12.41 -8.80 6.36
C ARG A 228 11.32 -8.79 5.27
N GLN A 229 10.99 -9.95 4.74
CA GLN A 229 9.79 -10.16 3.94
C GLN A 229 8.67 -10.72 4.80
N SER A 230 7.43 -10.37 4.48
CA SER A 230 6.24 -11.06 4.95
C SER A 230 5.33 -11.36 3.76
N LYS A 231 4.61 -12.47 3.81
CA LYS A 231 3.66 -12.91 2.78
C LYS A 231 2.34 -13.31 3.41
N ILE A 232 1.23 -13.10 2.69
CA ILE A 232 -0.07 -13.69 3.02
C ILE A 232 -0.38 -14.72 1.94
N ILE A 233 -0.31 -16.00 2.31
CA ILE A 233 -0.68 -17.12 1.43
C ILE A 233 -2.16 -17.40 1.62
N LEU A 234 -2.87 -17.59 0.52
CA LEU A 234 -4.32 -17.72 0.49
C LEU A 234 -4.73 -19.18 0.23
N THR A 235 -5.83 -19.63 0.82
CA THR A 235 -6.51 -20.89 0.50
C THR A 235 -8.00 -20.66 0.37
N ASP A 236 -8.66 -21.39 -0.54
CA ASP A 236 -10.11 -21.31 -0.78
C ASP A 236 -10.60 -19.86 -0.97
N TYR A 237 -9.77 -19.04 -1.62
CA TYR A 237 -10.02 -17.61 -1.78
C TYR A 237 -10.99 -17.36 -2.93
N GLN A 238 -12.18 -16.85 -2.60
CA GLN A 238 -13.23 -16.58 -3.57
C GLN A 238 -13.04 -15.20 -4.22
N PHE A 239 -13.27 -15.13 -5.53
CA PHE A 239 -13.31 -13.88 -6.29
C PHE A 239 -14.32 -14.03 -7.44
N GLY A 240 -15.38 -13.23 -7.39
CA GLY A 240 -16.52 -13.43 -8.28
C GLY A 240 -17.10 -14.84 -8.21
N ASN A 241 -17.18 -15.50 -9.36
CA ASN A 241 -17.67 -16.87 -9.49
C ASN A 241 -16.54 -17.92 -9.48
N SER A 242 -15.31 -17.49 -9.20
CA SER A 242 -14.11 -18.34 -9.20
C SER A 242 -13.53 -18.46 -7.79
N THR A 243 -12.80 -19.55 -7.55
CA THR A 243 -12.12 -19.79 -6.27
C THR A 243 -10.70 -20.28 -6.53
N PHE A 244 -9.74 -19.69 -5.84
CA PHE A 244 -8.40 -20.24 -5.74
C PHE A 244 -8.34 -21.26 -4.62
N LEU A 245 -8.03 -22.52 -4.97
CA LEU A 245 -7.75 -23.54 -3.97
C LEU A 245 -6.61 -23.11 -3.05
N TYR A 246 -5.54 -22.57 -3.64
CA TYR A 246 -4.50 -21.84 -2.94
C TYR A 246 -3.78 -20.85 -3.86
N SER A 247 -3.11 -19.85 -3.27
CA SER A 247 -2.19 -18.95 -3.97
C SER A 247 -1.00 -18.61 -3.09
N SER A 248 0.21 -18.91 -3.58
CA SER A 248 1.46 -18.43 -3.00
C SER A 248 1.80 -16.99 -3.43
N ALA A 249 1.19 -16.53 -4.52
CA ALA A 249 1.25 -15.14 -4.97
C ALA A 249 0.30 -14.28 -4.13
N GLU A 250 0.69 -13.04 -3.87
CA GLU A 250 -0.12 -12.11 -3.09
C GLU A 250 -1.13 -11.42 -4.00
N VAL A 251 -2.39 -11.29 -3.61
CA VAL A 251 -3.40 -10.64 -4.44
C VAL A 251 -3.35 -9.12 -4.25
N ALA A 252 -3.25 -8.35 -5.33
CA ALA A 252 -3.33 -6.89 -5.29
C ALA A 252 -4.79 -6.40 -5.30
N SER A 253 -5.60 -6.94 -6.21
CA SER A 253 -7.03 -6.65 -6.35
C SER A 253 -7.74 -7.73 -7.17
N TYR A 254 -9.07 -7.71 -7.18
CA TYR A 254 -9.89 -8.35 -8.20
C TYR A 254 -11.05 -7.45 -8.58
N ALA A 255 -11.57 -7.62 -9.80
CA ALA A 255 -12.72 -6.90 -10.30
C ALA A 255 -13.74 -7.84 -10.93
N ASN A 256 -15.03 -7.55 -10.75
CA ASN A 256 -16.12 -8.23 -11.43
C ASN A 256 -16.58 -7.37 -12.61
N LEU A 257 -16.02 -7.65 -13.79
CA LEU A 257 -16.40 -7.02 -15.05
C LEU A 257 -17.27 -7.99 -15.85
N ASP A 258 -17.24 -7.93 -17.19
CA ASP A 258 -17.83 -8.97 -18.05
C ASP A 258 -17.25 -10.37 -17.78
N VAL A 259 -16.04 -10.41 -17.21
CA VAL A 259 -15.37 -11.59 -16.66
C VAL A 259 -14.83 -11.27 -15.27
N ASP A 260 -14.60 -12.30 -14.45
CA ASP A 260 -13.87 -12.13 -13.20
C ASP A 260 -12.40 -11.86 -13.51
N VAL A 261 -11.87 -10.74 -13.04
CA VAL A 261 -10.47 -10.35 -13.23
C VAL A 261 -9.75 -10.41 -11.90
N LEU A 262 -8.61 -11.11 -11.84
CA LEU A 262 -7.77 -11.16 -10.64
C LEU A 262 -6.36 -10.64 -10.95
N VAL A 263 -5.79 -9.90 -10.01
CA VAL A 263 -4.47 -9.26 -10.16
C VAL A 263 -3.51 -9.74 -9.07
N PRO A 264 -2.93 -10.95 -9.19
CA PRO A 264 -1.86 -11.41 -8.30
C PRO A 264 -0.51 -10.74 -8.59
N CYS A 265 0.26 -10.54 -7.54
CA CYS A 265 1.65 -10.08 -7.55
C CYS A 265 2.59 -11.25 -7.26
N LEU A 266 3.50 -11.49 -8.19
CA LEU A 266 4.59 -12.43 -8.05
C LEU A 266 5.73 -11.74 -7.29
N THR A 267 6.06 -12.23 -6.10
CA THR A 267 7.30 -11.82 -5.42
C THR A 267 8.44 -12.69 -5.94
N GLU A 268 9.48 -12.07 -6.47
CA GLU A 268 10.63 -12.81 -7.02
C GLU A 268 11.18 -13.82 -6.02
N GLU A 269 11.20 -15.10 -6.42
CA GLU A 269 11.95 -16.12 -5.71
C GLU A 269 13.42 -16.01 -6.18
N SER A 270 14.29 -15.46 -5.33
CA SER A 270 15.72 -15.20 -5.62
C SER A 270 16.42 -16.43 -6.27
N SER A 271 17.30 -16.40 -7.28
CA SER A 271 18.18 -15.40 -7.95
C SER A 271 18.72 -16.02 -9.29
N PRO A 272 19.65 -15.43 -10.11
CA PRO A 272 20.17 -14.06 -10.21
C PRO A 272 20.03 -13.45 -11.62
N SER A 273 20.24 -12.12 -11.70
CA SER A 273 20.59 -11.33 -12.90
C SER A 273 20.97 -12.15 -14.15
N ARG A 274 20.06 -12.22 -15.12
CA ARG A 274 20.35 -12.66 -16.48
C ARG A 274 19.66 -11.68 -17.43
N THR A 275 20.46 -10.78 -18.01
CA THR A 275 20.03 -9.95 -19.14
C THR A 275 19.74 -10.88 -20.31
N LEU A 276 18.47 -11.25 -20.48
CA LEU A 276 17.96 -12.04 -21.59
C LEU A 276 16.66 -11.38 -22.04
N GLY A 277 16.45 -11.34 -23.35
CA GLY A 277 15.44 -10.50 -23.99
C GLY A 277 14.00 -10.85 -23.63
N SER A 278 13.15 -9.83 -23.71
CA SER A 278 11.70 -9.85 -23.51
C SER A 278 11.00 -10.94 -24.34
N SER A 279 10.59 -12.06 -23.72
CA SER A 279 9.39 -12.87 -24.11
C SER A 279 9.14 -14.22 -23.39
N ASP A 280 9.79 -14.59 -22.28
CA ASP A 280 9.65 -15.95 -21.73
C ASP A 280 8.77 -16.05 -20.45
N LEU A 281 7.43 -16.10 -20.61
CA LEU A 281 6.53 -16.64 -19.58
C LEU A 281 6.46 -18.16 -19.74
N THR A 282 6.95 -18.94 -18.76
CA THR A 282 6.79 -20.39 -18.78
C THR A 282 5.58 -20.78 -17.93
N ILE A 283 4.53 -21.28 -18.58
CA ILE A 283 3.36 -21.86 -17.93
C ILE A 283 3.56 -23.37 -17.90
N SER A 284 3.72 -23.94 -16.70
CA SER A 284 3.76 -25.39 -16.51
C SER A 284 2.54 -25.85 -15.74
N SER A 285 1.82 -26.82 -16.28
CA SER A 285 0.84 -27.59 -15.50
C SER A 285 1.57 -28.78 -14.89
N SER A 286 1.92 -28.71 -13.61
CA SER A 286 2.44 -29.87 -12.87
C SER A 286 1.42 -30.30 -11.81
N GLY A 287 0.60 -31.28 -12.18
CA GLY A 287 -0.36 -31.93 -11.28
C GLY A 287 -1.82 -31.83 -11.74
N LYS A 288 -2.64 -32.77 -11.29
CA LYS A 288 -4.04 -32.91 -11.74
C LYS A 288 -4.92 -31.67 -11.45
N ASN A 289 -4.54 -30.79 -10.51
CA ASN A 289 -5.35 -29.67 -10.03
C ASN A 289 -4.56 -28.35 -9.78
N GLY A 290 -3.40 -28.11 -10.41
CA GLY A 290 -2.59 -26.92 -10.12
C GLY A 290 -1.93 -26.30 -11.34
N LEU A 291 -2.04 -24.98 -11.48
CA LEU A 291 -1.30 -24.18 -12.45
C LEU A 291 -0.14 -23.51 -11.72
N SER A 292 1.10 -23.76 -12.15
CA SER A 292 2.28 -23.07 -11.65
C SER A 292 2.84 -22.14 -12.72
N TYR A 293 3.17 -20.91 -12.28
CA TYR A 293 3.68 -19.85 -13.14
C TYR A 293 5.03 -19.41 -12.60
N LEU A 294 6.01 -19.28 -13.48
CA LEU A 294 7.31 -18.72 -13.14
C LEU A 294 7.59 -17.54 -14.08
N CYS A 295 7.73 -16.35 -13.50
CA CYS A 295 8.21 -15.17 -14.18
C CYS A 295 9.73 -15.08 -13.96
N THR A 296 10.51 -15.04 -15.04
CA THR A 296 11.98 -15.10 -14.97
C THR A 296 12.67 -13.80 -15.39
N GLN A 297 11.92 -12.72 -15.65
CA GLN A 297 12.48 -11.43 -16.14
C GLN A 297 11.68 -10.19 -15.70
N GLY A 298 12.36 -9.22 -15.08
CA GLY A 298 12.05 -7.77 -15.11
C GLY A 298 10.64 -7.30 -14.71
N GLU A 299 10.32 -6.02 -15.01
CA GLU A 299 8.95 -5.50 -14.93
C GLU A 299 8.09 -6.26 -15.97
N CYS A 300 7.15 -7.07 -15.50
CA CYS A 300 6.40 -8.01 -16.31
C CYS A 300 4.91 -7.97 -15.95
N ILE A 301 4.10 -7.77 -16.98
CA ILE A 301 2.66 -7.99 -16.94
C ILE A 301 2.38 -9.19 -17.83
N ALA A 302 1.85 -10.26 -17.26
CA ALA A 302 1.35 -11.40 -18.02
C ALA A 302 -0.16 -11.55 -17.82
N ALA A 303 -0.88 -11.84 -18.90
CA ALA A 303 -2.31 -12.10 -18.85
C ALA A 303 -2.58 -13.56 -19.18
N VAL A 304 -3.31 -14.25 -18.31
CA VAL A 304 -3.79 -15.62 -18.51
C VAL A 304 -5.29 -15.58 -18.61
N LYS A 305 -5.82 -15.85 -19.81
CA LYS A 305 -7.25 -15.93 -20.06
C LYS A 305 -7.71 -17.38 -20.05
N PHE A 306 -8.64 -17.70 -19.17
CA PHE A 306 -9.32 -18.99 -19.18
C PHE A 306 -10.47 -18.98 -20.20
N SER A 307 -10.92 -20.15 -20.64
CA SER A 307 -11.90 -20.28 -21.73
C SER A 307 -13.24 -19.61 -21.44
N SER A 308 -13.64 -19.51 -20.16
CA SER A 308 -14.91 -18.90 -19.73
C SER A 308 -14.73 -17.83 -18.63
N SER A 309 -13.95 -18.12 -17.59
CA SER A 309 -13.56 -17.24 -16.47
C SER A 309 -12.54 -18.02 -15.63
N PRO A 310 -11.58 -17.41 -14.94
CA PRO A 310 -11.30 -15.96 -14.85
C PRO A 310 -10.30 -15.43 -15.89
N LEU A 311 -10.03 -14.13 -15.86
CA LEU A 311 -8.87 -13.49 -16.48
C LEU A 311 -7.88 -13.08 -15.39
N ILE A 312 -6.63 -13.53 -15.48
CA ILE A 312 -5.61 -13.29 -14.45
C ILE A 312 -4.51 -12.39 -15.02
N TYR A 313 -4.25 -11.25 -14.38
CA TYR A 313 -3.11 -10.38 -14.66
C TYR A 313 -2.02 -10.57 -13.61
N LEU A 314 -0.99 -11.32 -13.96
CA LEU A 314 0.20 -11.53 -13.14
C LEU A 314 1.09 -10.30 -13.25
N LEU A 315 1.35 -9.64 -12.11
CA LEU A 315 2.25 -8.50 -12.01
C LEU A 315 3.53 -8.90 -11.27
N ASP A 316 4.67 -8.37 -11.67
CA ASP A 316 5.83 -8.31 -10.78
C ASP A 316 5.64 -7.24 -9.67
N LYS A 317 6.51 -7.26 -8.67
CA LYS A 317 6.45 -6.36 -7.52
C LYS A 317 6.52 -4.86 -7.88
N HIS A 318 7.37 -4.49 -8.83
CA HIS A 318 7.54 -3.09 -9.23
C HIS A 318 6.33 -2.60 -10.02
N THR A 319 5.76 -3.42 -10.90
CA THR A 319 4.50 -3.09 -11.57
C THR A 319 3.33 -3.02 -10.58
N ALA A 320 3.22 -3.96 -9.63
CA ALA A 320 2.19 -3.94 -8.60
C ALA A 320 2.26 -2.67 -7.72
N TRP A 321 3.44 -2.11 -7.51
CA TRP A 321 3.58 -0.83 -6.81
C TRP A 321 3.01 0.36 -7.59
N ASN A 322 2.94 0.28 -8.93
CA ASN A 322 2.31 1.28 -9.80
C ASN A 322 0.89 0.90 -10.24
N PHE A 323 0.32 -0.18 -9.68
CA PHE A 323 -1.08 -0.56 -9.86
C PHE A 323 -2.00 0.25 -8.94
N PHE A 324 -3.15 0.68 -9.47
CA PHE A 324 -4.18 1.41 -8.75
C PHE A 324 -5.55 0.83 -9.08
N ALA A 325 -6.47 0.91 -8.11
CA ALA A 325 -7.87 0.55 -8.28
C ALA A 325 -8.77 1.71 -7.84
N PRO A 326 -8.77 2.87 -8.55
CA PRO A 326 -9.60 4.00 -8.16
C PRO A 326 -11.10 3.62 -8.23
N PRO A 327 -11.89 3.99 -7.21
CA PRO A 327 -13.32 3.75 -7.24
C PRO A 327 -13.99 4.60 -8.32
N THR A 328 -15.05 4.04 -8.91
CA THR A 328 -15.99 4.76 -9.78
C THR A 328 -17.26 5.15 -9.02
N THR A 329 -17.29 4.89 -7.72
CA THR A 329 -18.38 5.21 -6.78
C THR A 329 -17.90 6.17 -5.69
N SER A 330 -18.85 6.85 -5.05
CA SER A 330 -18.59 7.64 -3.82
C SER A 330 -18.81 6.83 -2.54
N ASN A 331 -19.27 5.58 -2.67
CA ASN A 331 -19.49 4.68 -1.54
C ASN A 331 -18.15 4.24 -0.93
N PRO A 332 -17.91 4.41 0.39
CA PRO A 332 -16.64 4.04 1.00
C PRO A 332 -16.27 2.55 0.90
N PRO A 333 -17.20 1.59 1.09
CA PRO A 333 -16.97 0.19 0.74
C PRO A 333 -17.08 0.04 -0.78
N VAL A 334 -15.92 0.01 -1.44
CA VAL A 334 -15.83 -0.13 -2.89
C VAL A 334 -16.03 -1.59 -3.26
N ALA A 335 -17.13 -1.91 -3.95
CA ALA A 335 -17.35 -3.27 -4.43
C ALA A 335 -16.40 -3.62 -5.60
N PRO A 336 -16.17 -4.91 -5.86
CA PRO A 336 -15.32 -5.36 -6.97
C PRO A 336 -15.76 -4.88 -8.37
N ASN A 337 -17.02 -4.50 -8.55
CA ASN A 337 -17.56 -3.95 -9.81
C ASN A 337 -17.65 -2.40 -9.79
N GLU A 338 -17.16 -1.75 -8.73
CA GLU A 338 -17.22 -0.29 -8.53
C GLU A 338 -15.85 0.39 -8.57
N HIS A 339 -14.89 -0.22 -9.28
CA HIS A 339 -13.58 0.37 -9.52
C HIS A 339 -13.04 -0.04 -10.89
N ILE A 340 -12.03 0.68 -11.37
CA ILE A 340 -11.26 0.30 -12.56
C ILE A 340 -9.83 -0.04 -12.16
N SER A 341 -9.20 -0.95 -12.89
CA SER A 341 -7.78 -1.28 -12.70
C SER A 341 -6.92 -0.38 -13.60
N VAL A 342 -5.95 0.32 -13.01
CA VAL A 342 -5.07 1.26 -13.73
C VAL A 342 -3.63 0.96 -13.38
N ILE A 343 -2.81 0.69 -14.39
CA ILE A 343 -1.36 0.77 -14.29
C ILE A 343 -0.99 2.13 -14.84
N GLY A 344 -0.57 3.04 -13.96
CA GLY A 344 -0.51 4.47 -14.27
C GLY A 344 0.73 5.13 -13.67
N PRO A 345 0.87 6.45 -13.86
CA PRO A 345 2.03 7.20 -13.39
C PRO A 345 2.06 7.28 -11.85
N CYS A 346 2.87 8.17 -11.29
CA CYS A 346 3.15 8.24 -9.84
C CYS A 346 1.93 8.24 -8.91
N LEU A 347 0.76 8.70 -9.37
CA LEU A 347 -0.47 8.78 -8.58
C LEU A 347 -1.70 8.73 -9.49
N VAL A 348 -2.65 7.87 -9.14
CA VAL A 348 -4.04 7.93 -9.66
C VAL A 348 -4.94 8.37 -8.51
N ARG A 349 -5.66 9.47 -8.71
CA ARG A 349 -6.54 10.06 -7.68
C ARG A 349 -7.97 9.55 -7.84
N ASN A 350 -8.53 9.69 -9.04
CA ASN A 350 -9.94 9.43 -9.31
C ASN A 350 -10.14 8.77 -10.67
N ALA A 351 -11.27 8.10 -10.83
CA ALA A 351 -11.76 7.61 -12.10
C ALA A 351 -13.25 7.91 -12.25
N TYR A 352 -13.67 8.28 -13.46
CA TYR A 352 -15.06 8.56 -13.78
C TYR A 352 -15.47 7.84 -15.06
N VAL A 353 -16.66 7.24 -15.06
CA VAL A 353 -17.28 6.66 -16.25
C VAL A 353 -18.38 7.59 -16.71
N GLN A 354 -18.25 8.15 -17.92
CA GLN A 354 -19.19 9.09 -18.52
C GLN A 354 -19.58 8.59 -19.93
N GLY A 355 -20.75 7.95 -20.04
CA GLY A 355 -21.17 7.31 -21.29
C GLY A 355 -20.15 6.27 -21.73
N ASP A 356 -19.62 6.44 -22.95
CA ASP A 356 -18.62 5.55 -23.55
C ASP A 356 -17.16 5.96 -23.23
N SER A 357 -16.97 6.91 -22.32
CA SER A 357 -15.64 7.42 -21.95
C SER A 357 -15.29 7.11 -20.49
N VAL A 358 -14.01 6.79 -20.27
CA VAL A 358 -13.42 6.65 -18.94
C VAL A 358 -12.38 7.77 -18.77
N GLU A 359 -12.60 8.63 -17.78
CA GLU A 359 -11.69 9.70 -17.39
C GLU A 359 -10.88 9.25 -16.17
N ILE A 360 -9.56 9.33 -16.26
CA ILE A 360 -8.65 9.01 -15.16
C ILE A 360 -7.92 10.29 -14.77
N VAL A 361 -8.06 10.68 -13.50
CA VAL A 361 -7.38 11.86 -12.96
C VAL A 361 -6.21 11.40 -12.11
N GLY A 362 -5.00 11.81 -12.50
CA GLY A 362 -3.76 11.44 -11.83
C GLY A 362 -2.82 12.62 -11.62
N GLY A 363 -1.70 12.36 -10.93
CA GLY A 363 -0.57 13.27 -10.85
C GLY A 363 0.44 13.00 -11.98
N ASP A 364 0.87 14.06 -12.65
CA ASP A 364 1.67 13.96 -13.89
C ASP A 364 3.19 13.92 -13.65
N GLN A 365 3.68 14.14 -12.42
CA GLN A 365 5.13 14.27 -12.17
C GLN A 365 5.60 13.70 -10.83
N ASN A 366 6.44 12.67 -10.91
CA ASN A 366 7.55 12.50 -9.98
C ASN A 366 8.61 13.55 -10.39
N HIS A 367 8.62 14.74 -9.78
CA HIS A 367 9.86 15.48 -9.76
C HIS A 367 10.82 14.73 -8.84
N ALA A 368 11.74 13.97 -9.44
CA ALA A 368 12.96 13.59 -8.73
C ALA A 368 13.72 14.90 -8.40
N PRO A 369 14.15 15.11 -7.15
CA PRO A 369 15.11 16.18 -6.83
C PRO A 369 16.50 15.89 -7.39
#